data_AF-B9XS85-F1
#
_entry.id   AF-B9XS85-F1
#
_cell.length_a   1.000
_cell.length_b   1.000
_cell.length_c   1.000
_cell.angle_alpha   90.00
_cell.angle_beta   90.00
_cell.angle_gamma   90.00
#
_symmetry.space_group_name_H-M   'P 1'
#
loop_
_entity.id
_entity.type
_entity.pdbx_description
1 polymer ?
#
loop_
_entity_poly.entity_id
_entity_poly.type
_entity_poly.pdbx_seq_one_letter_code
_entity_poly.pdbx_strand_id
1 'polypeptide(L)'
;MPIILGGISPIDAGFIDLLKSYGLLAYLDAVGVHGFPLDWNHWQINDWPKKLDEIRAVTDLPIWVTEVGVSTFGADEVQTFGIQRTSELLIGNADRVFWYSLLDLPMKWEATTRHKECEGSAYYRHFYMGLIREDRTPKPAIKYFNPEMGICQWFHFEDHRLDFAVEWLRKLGVRKLRTGISWADWERPNALQWFDRQMEALAEFDTTITLCFTPPSRGKASNCTSPPLCLDEFSRFAAEVVERYAGDPVNKSPVEPSLLVD
;
A
#
# COMPACT_ATOMS: atom_id res chain seq x y z
N MET A 1 -15.51 3.66 -9.63
CA MET A 1 -14.43 3.07 -8.82
C MET A 1 -14.44 3.75 -7.45
N PRO A 2 -14.24 3.01 -6.35
CA PRO A 2 -14.16 3.61 -5.01
C PRO A 2 -12.94 4.55 -4.83
N ILE A 3 -13.12 5.68 -4.16
CA ILE A 3 -12.07 6.62 -3.76
C ILE A 3 -11.89 6.53 -2.24
N ILE A 4 -10.68 6.23 -1.79
CA ILE A 4 -10.40 5.96 -0.38
C ILE A 4 -9.45 7.00 0.18
N LEU A 5 -9.70 7.48 1.40
CA LEU A 5 -8.72 8.30 2.11
C LEU A 5 -7.42 7.48 2.26
N GLY A 6 -6.28 8.06 1.91
CA GLY A 6 -4.99 7.45 2.20
C GLY A 6 -4.84 7.13 3.68
N GLY A 7 -4.19 6.01 4.00
CA GLY A 7 -4.17 5.53 5.38
C GLY A 7 -3.46 6.47 6.34
N ILE A 8 -4.16 6.85 7.40
CA ILE A 8 -3.63 7.74 8.43
C ILE A 8 -2.81 6.95 9.46
N SER A 9 -1.64 7.49 9.82
CA SER A 9 -0.82 7.00 10.94
C SER A 9 -0.17 8.21 11.63
N PRO A 10 -0.43 8.44 12.93
CA PRO A 10 -1.26 7.63 13.82
C PRO A 10 -2.75 7.63 13.43
N ILE A 11 -3.49 6.63 13.94
CA ILE A 11 -4.96 6.58 13.86
C ILE A 11 -5.51 7.67 14.79
N ASP A 12 -6.17 8.68 14.21
CA ASP A 12 -6.63 9.87 14.91
C ASP A 12 -7.99 10.35 14.38
N ALA A 13 -9.01 10.29 15.23
CA ALA A 13 -10.36 10.74 14.93
C ALA A 13 -10.44 12.27 14.74
N GLY A 14 -9.62 13.05 15.45
CA GLY A 14 -9.60 14.50 15.33
C GLY A 14 -9.13 14.95 13.94
N PHE A 15 -8.22 14.20 13.32
CA PHE A 15 -7.81 14.44 11.94
C PHE A 15 -8.95 14.15 10.94
N ILE A 16 -9.75 13.10 11.17
CA ILE A 16 -10.93 12.83 10.34
C ILE A 16 -11.98 13.95 10.48
N ASP A 17 -12.24 14.42 11.70
CA ASP A 17 -13.13 15.57 11.93
C ASP A 17 -12.63 16.85 11.24
N LEU A 18 -11.31 17.07 11.25
CA LEU A 18 -10.71 18.18 10.52
C LEU A 18 -11.00 18.06 9.02
N LEU A 19 -10.74 16.90 8.40
CA LEU A 19 -11.02 16.67 6.98
C LEU A 19 -12.52 16.81 6.67
N LYS A 20 -13.39 16.34 7.56
CA LYS A 20 -14.85 16.51 7.48
C LYS A 20 -15.26 17.98 7.51
N SER A 21 -14.61 18.81 8.34
CA SER A 21 -14.88 20.25 8.40
C SER A 21 -14.55 20.99 7.11
N TYR A 22 -13.61 20.46 6.31
CA TYR A 22 -13.30 20.93 4.96
C TYR A 22 -14.20 20.32 3.87
N GLY A 23 -15.15 19.45 4.22
CA GLY A 23 -16.06 18.79 3.29
C GLY A 23 -15.45 17.62 2.53
N LEU A 24 -14.24 17.16 2.89
CA LEU A 24 -13.53 16.14 2.10
C LEU A 24 -14.24 14.78 2.09
N LEU A 25 -14.89 14.41 3.21
CA LEU A 25 -15.55 13.11 3.31
C LEU A 25 -16.69 12.91 2.30
N ALA A 26 -17.25 13.99 1.74
CA ALA A 26 -18.28 13.90 0.70
C ALA A 26 -17.76 13.35 -0.64
N TYR A 27 -16.44 13.26 -0.82
CA TYR A 27 -15.78 12.78 -2.03
C TYR A 27 -15.12 11.41 -1.85
N LEU A 28 -15.36 10.74 -0.71
CA LEU A 28 -14.69 9.50 -0.34
C LEU A 28 -15.73 8.40 -0.09
N ASP A 29 -15.39 7.19 -0.49
CA ASP A 29 -16.20 5.98 -0.30
C ASP A 29 -15.76 5.17 0.92
N ALA A 30 -14.54 5.38 1.44
CA ALA A 30 -14.05 4.78 2.68
C ALA A 30 -12.90 5.61 3.28
N VAL A 31 -12.61 5.37 4.57
CA VAL A 31 -11.45 5.95 5.26
C VAL A 31 -10.37 4.90 5.50
N GLY A 32 -9.14 5.19 5.08
CA GLY A 32 -7.98 4.36 5.33
C GLY A 32 -7.33 4.64 6.69
N VAL A 33 -6.88 3.60 7.37
CA VAL A 33 -6.06 3.68 8.59
C VAL A 33 -4.86 2.74 8.51
N HIS A 34 -3.73 3.15 9.10
CA HIS A 34 -2.52 2.33 9.22
C HIS A 34 -2.18 2.07 10.69
N GLY A 35 -1.78 0.83 11.00
CA GLY A 35 -1.39 0.47 12.36
C GLY A 35 -0.28 -0.56 12.44
N PHE A 36 0.71 -0.28 13.27
CA PHE A 36 1.90 -1.07 13.55
C PHE A 36 2.24 -1.01 15.05
N PRO A 37 1.34 -1.50 15.93
CA PRO A 37 1.47 -1.39 17.38
C PRO A 37 2.65 -2.16 17.99
N LEU A 38 3.26 -3.09 17.23
CA LEU A 38 4.45 -3.83 17.67
C LEU A 38 5.78 -3.19 17.19
N ASP A 39 5.71 -2.13 16.38
CA ASP A 39 6.88 -1.55 15.74
C ASP A 39 7.00 -0.04 15.94
N TRP A 40 6.00 0.74 15.52
CA TRP A 40 6.09 2.20 15.49
C TRP A 40 5.00 2.91 16.27
N ASN A 41 3.83 2.30 16.45
CA ASN A 41 2.74 2.96 17.18
C ASN A 41 2.78 2.65 18.67
N HIS A 42 2.49 3.66 19.50
CA HIS A 42 2.57 3.58 20.96
C HIS A 42 1.23 3.16 21.61
N TRP A 43 0.64 2.07 21.15
CA TRP A 43 -0.57 1.45 21.72
C TRP A 43 -0.51 -0.07 21.54
N GLN A 44 -1.27 -0.83 22.32
CA GLN A 44 -1.15 -2.29 22.33
C GLN A 44 -1.92 -2.92 21.18
N ILE A 45 -1.45 -4.04 20.60
CA ILE A 45 -2.16 -4.70 19.49
C ILE A 45 -3.64 -5.00 19.80
N ASN A 46 -3.98 -5.30 21.06
CA ASN A 46 -5.35 -5.54 21.50
C ASN A 46 -6.25 -4.30 21.50
N ASP A 47 -5.70 -3.10 21.36
CA ASP A 47 -6.46 -1.85 21.26
C ASP A 47 -7.00 -1.61 19.84
N TRP A 48 -6.69 -2.47 18.85
CA TRP A 48 -7.19 -2.34 17.47
C TRP A 48 -8.71 -2.10 17.38
N PRO A 49 -9.59 -2.88 18.05
CA PRO A 49 -11.03 -2.63 18.01
C PRO A 49 -11.39 -1.22 18.50
N LYS A 50 -10.78 -0.78 19.61
CA LYS A 50 -10.96 0.56 20.15
C LYS A 50 -10.49 1.63 19.15
N LYS A 51 -9.38 1.42 18.45
CA LYS A 51 -8.88 2.33 17.42
C LYS A 51 -9.83 2.46 16.23
N LEU A 52 -10.49 1.37 15.85
CA LEU A 52 -11.53 1.44 14.82
C LEU A 52 -12.79 2.15 15.35
N ASP A 53 -13.20 1.89 16.59
CA ASP A 53 -14.35 2.57 17.22
C ASP A 53 -14.16 4.09 17.33
N GLU A 54 -12.93 4.55 17.65
CA GLU A 54 -12.56 5.96 17.65
C GLU A 54 -12.86 6.62 16.29
N ILE A 55 -12.60 5.93 15.19
CA ILE A 55 -12.87 6.43 13.83
C ILE A 55 -14.36 6.31 13.48
N ARG A 56 -15.03 5.20 13.82
CA ARG A 56 -16.49 5.04 13.61
C ARG A 56 -17.30 6.12 14.33
N ALA A 57 -16.79 6.65 15.43
CA ALA A 57 -17.46 7.72 16.18
C ALA A 57 -17.57 9.05 15.41
N VAL A 58 -16.74 9.27 14.38
CA VAL A 58 -16.65 10.56 13.66
C VAL A 58 -17.05 10.46 12.17
N THR A 59 -17.21 9.25 11.63
CA THR A 59 -17.63 9.00 10.25
C THR A 59 -18.47 7.74 10.10
N ASP A 60 -19.45 7.78 9.19
CA ASP A 60 -20.27 6.63 8.79
C ASP A 60 -19.66 5.87 7.58
N LEU A 61 -18.56 6.37 7.02
CA LEU A 61 -17.88 5.71 5.90
C LEU A 61 -17.25 4.38 6.35
N PRO A 62 -17.26 3.35 5.48
CA PRO A 62 -16.48 2.12 5.66
C PRO A 62 -15.03 2.40 6.07
N ILE A 63 -14.46 1.52 6.90
CA ILE A 63 -13.09 1.67 7.42
C ILE A 63 -12.21 0.58 6.83
N TRP A 64 -11.15 0.99 6.13
CA TRP A 64 -10.17 0.11 5.55
C TRP A 64 -8.86 0.21 6.34
N VAL A 65 -8.38 -0.92 6.87
CA VAL A 65 -7.02 -1.01 7.37
C VAL A 65 -6.11 -1.21 6.15
N THR A 66 -5.69 -0.09 5.56
CA THR A 66 -4.92 -0.08 4.30
C THR A 66 -3.46 -0.52 4.47
N GLU A 67 -2.98 -0.61 5.70
CA GLU A 67 -1.65 -1.12 6.02
C GLU A 67 -1.57 -1.55 7.49
N VAL A 68 -1.25 -2.82 7.72
CA VAL A 68 -0.93 -3.37 9.06
C VAL A 68 0.14 -4.42 8.92
N GLY A 69 1.08 -4.49 9.85
CA GLY A 69 2.15 -5.47 9.77
C GLY A 69 2.93 -5.57 11.06
N VAL A 70 3.85 -6.53 11.08
CA VAL A 70 4.76 -6.77 12.20
C VAL A 70 6.14 -7.14 11.66
N SER A 71 7.16 -6.43 12.10
CA SER A 71 8.55 -6.70 11.74
C SER A 71 9.06 -7.95 12.46
N THR A 72 9.85 -8.78 11.77
CA THR A 72 10.62 -9.85 12.42
C THR A 72 11.97 -9.38 12.96
N PHE A 73 12.25 -8.07 12.95
CA PHE A 73 13.48 -7.53 13.53
C PHE A 73 13.60 -7.90 15.02
N GLY A 74 14.47 -8.86 15.30
CA GLY A 74 14.71 -9.43 16.64
C GLY A 74 14.28 -10.89 16.80
N ALA A 75 13.16 -11.31 16.19
CA ALA A 75 12.65 -12.69 16.24
C ALA A 75 11.52 -12.93 15.21
N ASP A 76 11.54 -14.07 14.52
CA ASP A 76 10.52 -14.44 13.53
C ASP A 76 9.16 -14.78 14.16
N GLU A 77 9.17 -15.27 15.40
CA GLU A 77 8.00 -15.66 16.17
C GLU A 77 7.05 -14.48 16.43
N VAL A 78 7.60 -13.25 16.51
CA VAL A 78 6.83 -12.03 16.76
C VAL A 78 5.85 -11.77 15.62
N GLN A 79 6.26 -11.98 14.37
CA GLN A 79 5.38 -11.83 13.21
C GLN A 79 4.33 -12.95 13.14
N THR A 80 4.67 -14.15 13.62
CA THR A 80 3.72 -15.28 13.70
C THR A 80 2.59 -14.96 14.67
N PHE A 81 2.92 -14.52 15.88
CA PHE A 81 1.93 -13.99 16.83
C PHE A 81 1.15 -12.81 16.20
N GLY A 82 1.87 -11.87 15.60
CA GLY A 82 1.34 -10.65 15.01
C GLY A 82 0.26 -10.90 13.96
N ILE A 83 0.51 -11.78 12.99
CA ILE A 83 -0.42 -12.04 11.89
C ILE A 83 -1.67 -12.78 12.35
N GLN A 84 -1.52 -13.73 13.28
CA GLN A 84 -2.66 -14.45 13.87
C GLN A 84 -3.54 -13.48 14.66
N ARG A 85 -2.93 -12.69 15.55
CA ARG A 85 -3.67 -11.76 16.40
C ARG A 85 -4.31 -10.63 15.60
N THR A 86 -3.64 -10.14 14.57
CA THR A 86 -4.20 -9.14 13.65
C THR A 86 -5.42 -9.69 12.91
N SER A 87 -5.34 -10.93 12.42
CA SER A 87 -6.47 -11.60 11.74
C SER A 87 -7.68 -11.69 12.67
N GLU A 88 -7.49 -12.15 13.91
CA GLU A 88 -8.55 -12.26 14.93
C GLU A 88 -9.21 -10.91 15.26
N LEU A 89 -8.43 -9.84 15.30
CA LEU A 89 -8.91 -8.52 15.73
C LEU A 89 -9.52 -7.69 14.60
N LEU A 90 -9.11 -7.90 13.35
CA LEU A 90 -9.49 -7.02 12.24
C LEU A 90 -10.45 -7.66 11.24
N ILE A 91 -10.39 -8.97 11.02
CA ILE A 91 -11.33 -9.65 10.12
C ILE A 91 -12.73 -9.57 10.74
N GLY A 92 -13.71 -9.10 9.97
CA GLY A 92 -15.08 -8.84 10.43
C GLY A 92 -15.25 -7.52 11.19
N ASN A 93 -14.16 -6.87 11.60
CA ASN A 93 -14.20 -5.54 12.23
C ASN A 93 -13.89 -4.42 11.24
N ALA A 94 -12.98 -4.62 10.26
CA ALA A 94 -12.74 -3.67 9.19
C ALA A 94 -13.23 -4.23 7.84
N ASP A 95 -13.72 -3.36 6.96
CA ASP A 95 -14.26 -3.76 5.64
C ASP A 95 -13.17 -4.35 4.74
N ARG A 96 -11.95 -3.80 4.83
CA ARG A 96 -10.75 -4.36 4.20
C ARG A 96 -9.56 -4.24 5.12
N VAL A 97 -8.68 -5.24 5.05
CA VAL A 97 -7.43 -5.32 5.81
C VAL A 97 -6.32 -5.72 4.85
N PHE A 98 -5.20 -5.01 4.86
CA PHE A 98 -4.04 -5.30 4.02
C PHE A 98 -2.79 -5.49 4.86
N TRP A 99 -2.22 -6.69 4.81
CA TRP A 99 -0.99 -7.03 5.51
C TRP A 99 0.24 -6.48 4.76
N TYR A 100 1.05 -5.69 5.45
CA TYR A 100 2.34 -5.18 4.98
C TYR A 100 3.48 -6.03 5.58
N SER A 101 4.22 -6.78 4.79
CA SER A 101 4.14 -6.92 3.32
C SER A 101 4.40 -8.37 2.87
N LEU A 102 4.43 -8.62 1.57
CA LEU A 102 4.79 -9.94 1.04
C LEU A 102 6.30 -10.15 1.07
N LEU A 103 7.08 -9.19 0.56
CA LEU A 103 8.52 -9.27 0.42
C LEU A 103 9.23 -8.33 1.40
N ASP A 104 10.28 -8.84 2.04
CA ASP A 104 11.23 -8.00 2.75
C ASP A 104 11.84 -6.97 1.78
N LEU A 105 12.09 -5.78 2.32
CA LEU A 105 12.80 -4.74 1.59
C LEU A 105 14.30 -5.13 1.57
N PRO A 106 14.96 -5.15 0.40
CA PRO A 106 16.38 -5.45 0.34
C PRO A 106 17.19 -4.42 1.14
N MET A 107 18.16 -4.87 1.94
CA MET A 107 18.95 -3.94 2.79
C MET A 107 19.77 -2.91 1.99
N LYS A 108 20.05 -3.22 0.72
CA LYS A 108 20.74 -2.30 -0.20
C LYS A 108 19.83 -1.20 -0.76
N TRP A 109 18.52 -1.31 -0.55
CA TRP A 109 17.54 -0.34 -1.02
C TRP A 109 17.22 0.65 0.09
N GLU A 110 16.82 1.86 -0.27
CA GLU A 110 16.39 2.85 0.71
C GLU A 110 14.99 2.51 1.23
N ALA A 111 14.82 2.54 2.55
CA ALA A 111 13.50 2.57 3.17
C ALA A 111 12.88 3.94 2.83
N THR A 112 12.07 3.98 1.77
CA THR A 112 11.51 5.21 1.22
C THR A 112 10.74 5.93 2.33
N THR A 113 10.91 7.26 2.43
CA THR A 113 10.33 8.16 3.46
C THR A 113 10.95 8.11 4.87
N ARG A 114 12.04 7.36 5.08
CA ARG A 114 12.61 7.13 6.42
C ARG A 114 14.01 7.72 6.57
N HIS A 115 14.30 8.25 7.74
CA HIS A 115 15.56 8.94 8.04
C HIS A 115 16.34 8.15 9.09
N LYS A 116 17.33 7.37 8.64
CA LYS A 116 18.14 6.46 9.47
C LYS A 116 18.68 7.11 10.75
N GLU A 117 19.13 8.36 10.66
CA GLU A 117 19.71 9.10 11.80
C GLU A 117 18.65 9.54 12.82
N CYS A 118 17.40 9.72 12.40
CA CYS A 118 16.30 10.17 13.27
C CYS A 118 15.52 9.01 13.93
N GLU A 119 15.53 7.82 13.31
CA GLU A 119 14.70 6.68 13.74
C GLU A 119 15.45 5.66 14.62
N GLY A 120 16.78 5.77 14.73
CA GLY A 120 17.58 4.84 15.52
C GLY A 120 17.38 3.39 15.08
N SER A 121 17.21 2.47 16.03
CA SER A 121 17.03 1.04 15.71
C SER A 121 15.69 0.73 15.02
N ALA A 122 14.69 1.60 15.12
CA ALA A 122 13.40 1.43 14.45
C ALA A 122 13.53 1.48 12.91
N TYR A 123 14.59 2.11 12.39
CA TYR A 123 14.91 2.11 10.96
C TYR A 123 15.09 0.69 10.39
N TYR A 124 15.71 -0.22 11.16
CA TYR A 124 15.98 -1.56 10.66
C TYR A 124 14.71 -2.41 10.53
N ARG A 125 13.63 -2.07 11.24
CA ARG A 125 12.36 -2.80 11.18
C ARG A 125 11.75 -2.80 9.79
N HIS A 126 11.96 -1.73 9.01
CA HIS A 126 11.45 -1.59 7.64
C HIS A 126 11.94 -2.70 6.69
N PHE A 127 13.09 -3.31 6.98
CA PHE A 127 13.68 -4.36 6.13
C PHE A 127 13.15 -5.76 6.41
N TYR A 128 12.39 -5.95 7.49
CA TYR A 128 11.96 -7.27 7.96
C TYR A 128 10.42 -7.41 8.07
N MET A 129 9.67 -6.64 7.28
CA MET A 129 8.19 -6.64 7.29
C MET A 129 7.55 -7.73 6.42
N GLY A 130 8.28 -8.25 5.44
CA GLY A 130 7.77 -9.24 4.50
C GLY A 130 7.47 -10.58 5.15
N LEU A 131 6.56 -11.35 4.54
CA LEU A 131 6.38 -12.78 4.80
C LEU A 131 7.46 -13.65 4.14
N ILE A 132 8.20 -13.08 3.19
CA ILE A 132 9.28 -13.72 2.44
C ILE A 132 10.53 -12.85 2.57
N ARG A 133 11.65 -13.48 2.91
CA ARG A 133 12.94 -12.81 3.10
C ARG A 133 13.55 -12.33 1.78
N GLU A 134 14.54 -11.47 1.89
CA GLU A 134 15.34 -10.99 0.74
C GLU A 134 15.97 -12.16 -0.05
N ASP A 135 16.38 -13.24 0.64
CA ASP A 135 16.92 -14.47 0.04
C ASP A 135 15.85 -15.41 -0.58
N ARG A 136 14.59 -14.94 -0.66
CA ARG A 136 13.42 -15.64 -1.20
C ARG A 136 12.91 -16.81 -0.35
N THR A 137 13.42 -16.99 0.86
CA THR A 137 12.90 -18.01 1.78
C THR A 137 11.65 -17.51 2.52
N PRO A 138 10.62 -18.37 2.72
CA PRO A 138 9.44 -17.99 3.47
C PRO A 138 9.73 -17.87 4.97
N LYS A 139 9.12 -16.90 5.65
CA LYS A 139 9.12 -16.79 7.11
C LYS A 139 8.07 -17.70 7.74
N PRO A 140 8.22 -18.12 9.01
CA PRO A 140 7.24 -18.98 9.69
C PRO A 140 5.80 -18.44 9.65
N ALA A 141 5.65 -17.12 9.75
CA ALA A 141 4.36 -16.42 9.75
C ALA A 141 3.51 -16.70 8.50
N ILE A 142 4.14 -17.05 7.36
CA ILE A 142 3.43 -17.32 6.11
C ILE A 142 2.39 -18.44 6.24
N LYS A 143 2.63 -19.40 7.14
CA LYS A 143 1.73 -20.55 7.39
C LYS A 143 0.40 -20.13 8.04
N TYR A 144 0.35 -18.93 8.61
CA TYR A 144 -0.76 -18.40 9.36
C TYR A 144 -1.45 -17.23 8.66
N PHE A 145 -1.05 -16.93 7.42
CA PHE A 145 -1.70 -15.90 6.63
C PHE A 145 -3.14 -16.31 6.29
N ASN A 146 -4.10 -15.45 6.61
CA ASN A 146 -5.50 -15.63 6.25
C ASN A 146 -5.81 -14.83 4.96
N PRO A 147 -6.20 -15.49 3.85
CA PRO A 147 -6.49 -14.83 2.57
C PRO A 147 -7.75 -13.96 2.55
N GLU A 148 -8.55 -13.95 3.63
CA GLU A 148 -9.55 -12.91 3.84
C GLU A 148 -8.89 -11.52 4.00
N MET A 149 -7.64 -11.45 4.45
CA MET A 149 -6.83 -10.24 4.34
C MET A 149 -6.25 -10.11 2.92
N GLY A 150 -6.07 -8.87 2.48
CA GLY A 150 -5.23 -8.55 1.34
C GLY A 150 -3.75 -8.44 1.72
N ILE A 151 -2.91 -8.24 0.71
CA ILE A 151 -1.50 -7.89 0.89
C ILE A 151 -1.31 -6.44 0.45
N CYS A 152 -0.55 -5.67 1.22
CA CYS A 152 0.04 -4.41 0.78
C CYS A 152 1.49 -4.68 0.35
N GLN A 153 1.75 -4.63 -0.96
CA GLN A 153 3.08 -4.80 -1.53
C GLN A 153 3.41 -3.61 -2.43
N TRP A 154 4.41 -2.83 -2.02
CA TRP A 154 4.99 -1.81 -2.88
C TRP A 154 5.98 -2.46 -3.86
N PHE A 155 5.86 -2.15 -5.15
CA PHE A 155 6.87 -2.50 -6.14
C PHE A 155 7.66 -1.24 -6.46
N HIS A 156 8.98 -1.29 -6.28
CA HIS A 156 9.84 -0.21 -6.75
C HIS A 156 9.81 -0.14 -8.27
N PHE A 157 10.16 1.02 -8.83
CA PHE A 157 10.31 1.17 -10.27
C PHE A 157 11.25 0.10 -10.84
N GLU A 158 10.80 -0.62 -11.87
CA GLU A 158 11.53 -1.74 -12.49
C GLU A 158 11.91 -2.88 -11.51
N ASP A 159 11.10 -3.13 -10.47
CA ASP A 159 11.33 -4.23 -9.54
C ASP A 159 11.27 -5.59 -10.25
N HIS A 160 12.45 -6.18 -10.44
CA HIS A 160 12.64 -7.50 -11.04
C HIS A 160 11.93 -8.65 -10.29
N ARG A 161 11.42 -8.40 -9.07
CA ARG A 161 10.72 -9.39 -8.24
C ARG A 161 9.21 -9.45 -8.51
N LEU A 162 8.67 -8.64 -9.43
CA LEU A 162 7.23 -8.60 -9.74
C LEU A 162 6.62 -9.99 -9.99
N ASP A 163 7.18 -10.75 -10.94
CA ASP A 163 6.62 -12.06 -11.32
C ASP A 163 6.70 -13.06 -10.15
N PHE A 164 7.81 -13.03 -9.42
CA PHE A 164 7.98 -13.83 -8.21
C PHE A 164 6.94 -13.49 -7.13
N ALA A 165 6.65 -12.21 -6.93
CA ALA A 165 5.62 -11.77 -6.00
C ALA A 165 4.23 -12.25 -6.44
N VAL A 166 3.89 -12.11 -7.72
CA VAL A 166 2.60 -12.57 -8.28
C VAL A 166 2.40 -14.07 -8.07
N GLU A 167 3.43 -14.89 -8.31
CA GLU A 167 3.36 -16.32 -8.03
C GLU A 167 3.06 -16.61 -6.56
N TRP A 168 3.66 -15.87 -5.63
CA TRP A 168 3.40 -16.03 -4.20
C TRP A 168 2.03 -15.54 -3.78
N LEU A 169 1.56 -14.40 -4.32
CA LEU A 169 0.20 -13.92 -4.09
C LEU A 169 -0.83 -14.99 -4.49
N ARG A 170 -0.64 -15.65 -5.65
CA ARG A 170 -1.47 -16.79 -6.09
C ARG A 170 -1.37 -17.97 -5.12
N LYS A 171 -0.16 -18.37 -4.73
CA LYS A 171 0.07 -19.49 -3.78
C LYS A 171 -0.60 -19.25 -2.42
N LEU A 172 -0.66 -18.01 -1.97
CA LEU A 172 -1.30 -17.61 -0.73
C LEU A 172 -2.82 -17.40 -0.85
N GLY A 173 -3.39 -17.54 -2.05
CA GLY A 173 -4.81 -17.32 -2.29
C GLY A 173 -5.25 -15.87 -2.14
N VAL A 174 -4.32 -14.91 -2.26
CA VAL A 174 -4.62 -13.48 -2.12
C VAL A 174 -5.57 -13.04 -3.23
N ARG A 175 -6.66 -12.38 -2.83
CA ARG A 175 -7.62 -11.76 -3.76
C ARG A 175 -7.49 -10.25 -3.80
N LYS A 176 -7.24 -9.63 -2.65
CA LYS A 176 -7.13 -8.17 -2.48
C LYS A 176 -5.67 -7.77 -2.45
N LEU A 177 -5.27 -6.86 -3.33
CA LEU A 177 -3.91 -6.34 -3.38
C LEU A 177 -3.94 -4.83 -3.21
N ARG A 178 -3.05 -4.29 -2.39
CA ARG A 178 -2.76 -2.86 -2.37
C ARG A 178 -1.33 -2.65 -2.83
N THR A 179 -1.16 -1.75 -3.78
CA THR A 179 0.15 -1.32 -4.27
C THR A 179 0.09 0.18 -4.56
N GLY A 180 1.04 0.73 -5.31
CA GLY A 180 0.82 2.06 -5.86
C GLY A 180 1.73 2.45 -7.00
N ILE A 181 1.48 3.68 -7.42
CA ILE A 181 2.11 4.37 -8.55
C ILE A 181 2.61 5.71 -8.02
N SER A 182 3.91 5.91 -8.17
CA SER A 182 4.64 7.07 -7.69
C SER A 182 4.66 8.15 -8.77
N TRP A 183 4.26 9.38 -8.45
CA TRP A 183 4.34 10.50 -9.40
C TRP A 183 5.80 10.82 -9.75
N ALA A 184 6.71 10.73 -8.78
CA ALA A 184 8.14 10.85 -9.01
C ALA A 184 8.68 9.81 -10.01
N ASP A 185 8.16 8.58 -9.98
CA ASP A 185 8.56 7.54 -10.93
C ASP A 185 7.79 7.64 -12.26
N TRP A 186 6.61 8.25 -12.27
CA TRP A 186 5.83 8.55 -13.48
C TRP A 186 6.58 9.48 -14.45
N GLU A 187 7.45 10.35 -13.93
CA GLU A 187 8.28 11.25 -14.74
C GLU A 187 9.58 10.60 -15.24
N ARG A 188 9.86 9.34 -14.88
CA ARG A 188 11.08 8.64 -15.35
C ARG A 188 10.96 8.21 -16.81
N PRO A 189 12.10 8.04 -17.51
CA PRO A 189 12.12 7.33 -18.79
C PRO A 189 11.46 5.95 -18.66
N ASN A 190 10.69 5.56 -19.68
CA ASN A 190 9.98 4.28 -19.75
C ASN A 190 8.93 4.04 -18.64
N ALA A 191 8.50 5.08 -17.92
CA ALA A 191 7.58 4.93 -16.80
C ALA A 191 6.28 4.19 -17.18
N LEU A 192 5.67 4.59 -18.30
CA LEU A 192 4.44 3.96 -18.78
C LEU A 192 4.65 2.48 -19.12
N GLN A 193 5.77 2.12 -19.74
CA GLN A 193 6.07 0.71 -20.05
C GLN A 193 6.17 -0.13 -18.78
N TRP A 194 6.81 0.39 -17.74
CA TRP A 194 6.89 -0.28 -16.45
C TRP A 194 5.51 -0.42 -15.79
N PHE A 195 4.75 0.66 -15.67
CA PHE A 195 3.47 0.64 -14.97
C PHE A 195 2.41 -0.17 -15.74
N ASP A 196 2.47 -0.19 -17.08
CA ASP A 196 1.62 -1.08 -17.88
C ASP A 196 1.88 -2.54 -17.57
N ARG A 197 3.16 -2.94 -17.56
CA ARG A 197 3.56 -4.30 -17.19
C ARG A 197 3.15 -4.63 -15.76
N GLN A 198 3.37 -3.71 -14.81
CA GLN A 198 2.97 -3.90 -13.43
C GLN A 198 1.45 -4.12 -13.33
N MET A 199 0.66 -3.24 -13.91
CA MET A 199 -0.80 -3.33 -13.83
C MET A 199 -1.38 -4.53 -14.60
N GLU A 200 -0.76 -4.94 -15.70
CA GLU A 200 -1.12 -6.18 -16.42
C GLU A 200 -0.85 -7.41 -15.55
N ALA A 201 0.33 -7.51 -14.94
CA ALA A 201 0.68 -8.64 -14.07
C ALA A 201 -0.22 -8.75 -12.82
N LEU A 202 -0.79 -7.63 -12.38
CA LEU A 202 -1.66 -7.54 -11.21
C LEU A 202 -3.16 -7.56 -11.56
N ALA A 203 -3.53 -7.66 -12.83
CA ALA A 203 -4.91 -7.53 -13.30
C ALA A 203 -5.88 -8.59 -12.73
N GLU A 204 -5.37 -9.74 -12.28
CA GLU A 204 -6.19 -10.80 -11.68
C GLU A 204 -6.64 -10.51 -10.24
N PHE A 205 -6.01 -9.55 -9.56
CA PHE A 205 -6.31 -9.18 -8.17
C PHE A 205 -7.27 -7.98 -8.11
N ASP A 206 -8.11 -7.94 -7.07
CA ASP A 206 -8.84 -6.73 -6.67
C ASP A 206 -7.83 -5.71 -6.13
N THR A 207 -7.29 -4.91 -7.04
CA THR A 207 -6.14 -4.04 -6.81
C THR A 207 -6.58 -2.63 -6.41
N THR A 208 -6.17 -2.20 -5.22
CA THR A 208 -6.25 -0.82 -4.75
C THR A 208 -4.92 -0.11 -5.02
N ILE A 209 -4.96 0.98 -5.79
CA ILE A 209 -3.77 1.75 -6.17
C ILE A 209 -3.64 2.97 -5.25
N THR A 210 -2.49 3.09 -4.59
CA THR A 210 -2.10 4.32 -3.89
C THR A 210 -1.36 5.25 -4.84
N LEU A 211 -1.77 6.51 -4.89
CA LEU A 211 -1.08 7.55 -5.65
C LEU A 211 -0.29 8.42 -4.68
N CYS A 212 1.04 8.46 -4.84
CA CYS A 212 1.91 9.16 -3.90
C CYS A 212 3.20 9.65 -4.56
N PHE A 213 4.06 10.26 -3.74
CA PHE A 213 5.42 10.70 -4.06
C PHE A 213 5.53 11.80 -5.12
N THR A 214 5.67 13.05 -4.67
CA THR A 214 5.93 14.21 -5.52
C THR A 214 7.34 14.11 -6.16
N PRO A 215 7.53 14.37 -7.46
CA PRO A 215 8.87 14.51 -8.02
C PRO A 215 9.66 15.59 -7.25
N PRO A 216 10.95 15.40 -6.92
CA PRO A 216 11.71 16.39 -6.14
C PRO A 216 11.72 17.80 -6.76
N SER A 217 11.65 17.90 -8.09
CA SER A 217 11.53 19.15 -8.86
C SER A 217 10.19 19.88 -8.68
N ARG A 218 9.16 19.18 -8.21
CA ARG A 218 7.78 19.67 -8.04
C ARG A 218 7.38 19.84 -6.57
N GLY A 219 8.25 19.48 -5.63
CA GLY A 219 8.01 19.59 -4.20
C GLY A 219 8.36 20.97 -3.63
N LYS A 220 7.63 21.40 -2.59
CA LYS A 220 8.01 22.56 -1.75
C LYS A 220 9.42 22.40 -1.15
N ALA A 221 9.83 21.16 -0.86
CA ALA A 221 11.20 20.76 -0.59
C ALA A 221 11.63 19.70 -1.62
N SER A 222 12.93 19.62 -1.91
CA SER A 222 13.50 18.71 -2.91
C SER A 222 13.58 17.26 -2.40
N ASN A 223 12.45 16.65 -2.06
CA ASN A 223 12.31 15.25 -1.69
C ASN A 223 10.91 14.73 -2.07
N CYS A 224 10.76 13.41 -2.15
CA CYS A 224 9.53 12.80 -2.65
C CYS A 224 8.34 12.83 -1.69
N THR A 225 8.55 13.14 -0.42
CA THR A 225 7.48 13.25 0.59
C THR A 225 6.96 14.67 0.76
N SER A 226 7.57 15.64 0.07
CA SER A 226 7.13 17.02 0.10
C SER A 226 5.75 17.19 -0.55
N PRO A 227 4.88 18.05 0.00
CA PRO A 227 3.71 18.51 -0.71
C PRO A 227 4.09 19.14 -2.07
N PRO A 228 3.23 19.04 -3.10
CA PRO A 228 3.44 19.68 -4.38
C PRO A 228 3.49 21.21 -4.26
N LEU A 229 4.26 21.85 -5.16
CA LEU A 229 4.21 23.29 -5.39
C LEU A 229 2.88 23.71 -6.03
N CYS A 230 2.40 22.90 -6.99
CA CYS A 230 1.16 23.11 -7.71
C CYS A 230 0.27 21.87 -7.58
N LEU A 231 -0.90 22.02 -6.93
CA LEU A 231 -1.81 20.91 -6.66
C LEU A 231 -2.42 20.34 -7.96
N ASP A 232 -2.63 21.20 -8.97
CA ASP A 232 -3.20 20.81 -10.27
C ASP A 232 -2.29 19.84 -11.05
N GLU A 233 -0.98 19.83 -10.78
CA GLU A 233 -0.06 18.87 -11.39
C GLU A 233 -0.29 17.46 -10.84
N PHE A 234 -0.46 17.35 -9.51
CA PHE A 234 -0.78 16.08 -8.88
C PHE A 234 -2.16 15.57 -9.29
N SER A 235 -3.16 16.46 -9.42
CA SER A 235 -4.49 16.05 -9.87
C SER A 235 -4.49 15.55 -11.32
N ARG A 236 -3.68 16.15 -12.21
CA ARG A 236 -3.50 15.65 -13.58
C ARG A 236 -2.84 14.28 -13.62
N PHE A 237 -1.75 14.09 -12.87
CA PHE A 237 -1.14 12.77 -12.71
C PHE A 237 -2.16 11.74 -12.21
N ALA A 238 -2.94 12.07 -11.19
CA ALA A 238 -3.95 11.17 -10.67
C ALA A 238 -5.02 10.83 -11.72
N ALA A 239 -5.50 11.82 -12.48
CA ALA A 239 -6.46 11.60 -13.55
C ALA A 239 -5.90 10.70 -14.66
N GLU A 240 -4.66 10.92 -15.09
CA GLU A 240 -3.99 10.08 -16.11
C GLU A 240 -3.87 8.62 -15.67
N VAL A 241 -3.50 8.39 -14.40
CA VAL A 241 -3.40 7.03 -13.83
C VAL A 241 -4.77 6.35 -13.79
N VAL A 242 -5.81 7.07 -13.35
CA VAL A 242 -7.18 6.54 -13.27
C VAL A 242 -7.72 6.25 -14.67
N GLU A 243 -7.56 7.16 -15.63
CA GLU A 243 -8.00 6.96 -17.01
C GLU A 243 -7.32 5.72 -17.63
N ARG A 244 -6.03 5.52 -17.37
CA ARG A 244 -5.24 4.43 -17.94
C ARG A 244 -5.54 3.06 -17.33
N TYR A 245 -5.72 2.99 -16.00
CA TYR A 245 -5.77 1.70 -15.28
C TYR A 245 -7.09 1.39 -14.57
N ALA A 246 -7.97 2.38 -14.43
CA ALA A 246 -9.30 2.21 -13.81
C ALA A 246 -10.47 2.42 -14.79
N GLY A 247 -10.21 2.86 -16.02
CA GLY A 247 -11.20 2.93 -17.11
C GLY A 247 -11.65 1.54 -17.59
N ASP A 248 -12.87 1.46 -18.12
CA ASP A 248 -13.63 0.23 -18.40
C ASP A 248 -12.82 -0.90 -19.12
N PRO A 249 -12.93 -2.17 -18.69
CA PRO A 249 -12.29 -3.31 -19.36
C PRO A 249 -12.82 -3.62 -20.78
N VAL A 250 -13.79 -2.85 -21.29
CA VAL A 250 -14.54 -3.13 -22.53
C VAL A 250 -13.74 -2.89 -23.82
N ASN A 251 -12.53 -2.32 -23.76
CA ASN A 251 -11.78 -1.97 -24.99
C ASN A 251 -10.31 -2.42 -25.03
N LYS A 252 -9.94 -3.48 -24.32
CA LYS A 252 -8.65 -4.16 -24.55
C LYS A 252 -8.80 -5.31 -25.54
N SER A 253 -9.19 -5.01 -26.78
CA SER A 253 -8.87 -5.91 -27.90
C SER A 253 -7.41 -5.69 -28.29
N PRO A 254 -6.62 -6.76 -28.53
CA PRO A 254 -5.28 -6.59 -29.07
C PRO A 254 -5.39 -5.97 -30.46
N VAL A 255 -4.70 -4.85 -30.68
CA VAL A 255 -4.46 -4.34 -32.02
C VAL A 255 -3.51 -5.33 -32.68
N GLU A 256 -4.03 -6.24 -33.50
CA GLU A 256 -3.18 -7.02 -34.39
C GLU A 256 -2.49 -6.07 -35.38
N PRO A 257 -1.18 -6.22 -35.60
CA PRO A 257 -0.50 -5.46 -36.64
C PRO A 257 -1.03 -5.93 -38.00
N SER A 258 -1.71 -5.04 -38.70
CA SER A 258 -2.10 -5.26 -40.09
C SER A 258 -0.84 -5.50 -40.93
N LEU A 259 -0.66 -6.74 -41.39
CA LEU A 259 0.23 -7.07 -42.49
C LEU A 259 -0.30 -6.37 -43.75
N LEU A 260 0.32 -5.26 -44.12
CA LEU A 260 0.25 -4.77 -45.49
C LEU A 260 1.29 -5.54 -46.30
N VAL A 261 0.79 -6.49 -47.07
CA VAL A 261 1.47 -7.10 -48.21
C VAL A 261 1.09 -6.24 -49.42
N ASP A 262 2.08 -5.63 -50.05
CA ASP A 262 2.08 -5.34 -51.48
C ASP A 262 3.14 -6.23 -52.14
#